data_AF-A0A330M2L9-F1
#
_entry.id   AF-A0A330M2L9-F1
#
_cell.length_a   1.000
_cell.length_b   1.000
_cell.length_c   1.000
_cell.angle_alpha   90.00
_cell.angle_beta   90.00
_cell.angle_gamma   90.00
#
_symmetry.space_group_name_H-M   'P 1'
#
loop_
_entity.id
_entity.type
_entity.pdbx_description
1 polymer ?
#
loop_
_entity_poly.entity_id
_entity_poly.type
_entity_poly.pdbx_seq_one_letter_code
_entity_poly.pdbx_strand_id
1 'polypeptide(L)'
;MKKLIYIALACVSVLAIVIVIRSMGDNSSKRQDYYSEVILTLFSMKTSSDFIINLPDSGSGVKLTTIIGLGTAEGKAQGNYHVDEERGEVLLDFMHISVLSPTTSDNLMYFAAPFSVSNQGSGVFTYIGLFEQDLDNQTIRHLDSYFIGDRIRLNEMGIYGSNIELSFNQHGDKQAYAEAPTETVHLTLNVDDVIPTKLIKHQDM
;
A
#
# COMPACT_ATOMS: atom_id res chain seq x y z
N MET A 1 -1.06 -28.39 -76.03
CA MET A 1 -2.07 -28.30 -77.10
C MET A 1 -3.23 -29.23 -76.74
N LYS A 2 -4.47 -28.72 -76.74
CA LYS A 2 -5.80 -29.40 -76.91
C LYS A 2 -6.09 -30.67 -76.06
N LYS A 3 -7.26 -30.96 -75.52
CA LYS A 3 -8.60 -30.38 -75.26
C LYS A 3 -9.42 -31.56 -74.66
N LEU A 4 -10.67 -31.29 -74.23
CA LEU A 4 -11.81 -32.22 -73.93
C LEU A 4 -12.01 -32.47 -72.42
N ILE A 5 -12.91 -31.78 -71.69
CA ILE A 5 -14.39 -31.55 -71.79
C ILE A 5 -15.22 -32.75 -71.29
N TYR A 6 -16.26 -32.39 -70.49
CA TYR A 6 -17.48 -33.09 -70.03
C TYR A 6 -17.41 -33.58 -68.56
N ILE A 7 -17.99 -32.88 -67.57
CA ILE A 7 -19.42 -32.59 -67.26
C ILE A 7 -20.28 -33.87 -67.19
N ALA A 8 -20.66 -34.29 -65.98
CA ALA A 8 -22.04 -34.24 -65.46
C ALA A 8 -22.26 -35.17 -64.24
N LEU A 9 -22.93 -34.62 -63.23
CA LEU A 9 -23.96 -35.22 -62.36
C LEU A 9 -23.69 -36.59 -61.69
N ALA A 10 -23.73 -36.62 -60.36
CA ALA A 10 -24.99 -36.79 -59.60
C ALA A 10 -24.70 -37.03 -58.11
N CYS A 11 -25.60 -36.54 -57.27
CA CYS A 11 -25.59 -36.58 -55.81
C CYS A 11 -25.61 -38.02 -55.26
N VAL A 12 -24.79 -38.30 -54.24
CA VAL A 12 -25.17 -39.20 -53.14
C VAL A 12 -24.58 -38.64 -51.84
N SER A 13 -25.50 -38.43 -50.90
CA SER A 13 -25.33 -38.00 -49.52
C SER A 13 -24.22 -38.73 -48.76
N VAL A 14 -23.28 -37.98 -48.18
CA VAL A 14 -22.40 -38.48 -47.11
C VAL A 14 -22.96 -38.03 -45.78
N LEU A 15 -23.49 -39.00 -45.03
CA LEU A 15 -23.85 -38.91 -43.63
C LEU A 15 -22.56 -38.72 -42.82
N ALA A 16 -22.19 -37.47 -42.55
CA ALA A 16 -21.13 -37.17 -41.59
C ALA A 16 -21.72 -37.27 -40.18
N ILE A 17 -21.45 -38.39 -39.51
CA ILE A 17 -21.66 -38.54 -38.07
C ILE A 17 -20.72 -37.54 -37.39
N VAL A 18 -21.26 -36.40 -36.96
CA VAL A 18 -20.57 -35.48 -36.06
C VAL A 18 -20.58 -36.14 -34.69
N ILE A 19 -19.45 -36.73 -34.31
CA ILE A 19 -19.20 -37.14 -32.93
C ILE A 19 -19.12 -35.85 -32.10
N VAL A 20 -20.19 -35.55 -31.37
CA VAL A 20 -20.17 -34.54 -30.32
C VAL A 20 -19.31 -35.09 -29.19
N ILE A 21 -18.02 -34.75 -29.20
CA ILE A 21 -17.22 -34.80 -27.98
C ILE A 21 -17.78 -33.69 -27.10
N ARG A 22 -18.61 -34.06 -26.12
CA ARG A 22 -18.88 -33.19 -24.97
C ARG A 22 -17.55 -32.99 -24.26
N SER A 23 -16.84 -31.92 -24.62
CA SER A 23 -15.90 -31.30 -23.70
C SER A 23 -16.73 -30.89 -22.50
N MET A 24 -16.71 -31.73 -21.46
CA MET A 24 -17.07 -31.30 -20.12
C MET A 24 -16.07 -30.21 -19.79
N GLY A 25 -16.50 -28.96 -19.96
CA GLY A 25 -15.76 -27.81 -19.47
C GLY A 25 -15.52 -28.05 -17.99
N ASP A 26 -14.25 -28.31 -17.68
CA ASP A 26 -13.76 -28.24 -16.32
C ASP A 26 -13.91 -26.77 -15.90
N ASN A 27 -15.07 -26.46 -15.31
CA ASN A 27 -15.36 -25.20 -14.65
C ASN A 27 -14.66 -25.15 -13.29
N SER A 28 -13.41 -25.59 -13.21
CA SER A 28 -12.50 -25.04 -12.22
C SER A 28 -12.24 -23.59 -12.64
N SER A 29 -12.98 -22.64 -12.09
CA SER A 29 -12.47 -21.28 -12.01
C SER A 29 -11.12 -21.40 -11.31
N LYS A 30 -10.01 -21.34 -12.05
CA LYS A 30 -8.71 -21.15 -11.43
C LYS A 30 -8.85 -19.90 -10.59
N ARG A 31 -8.92 -20.05 -9.27
CA ARG A 31 -8.74 -18.94 -8.35
C ARG A 31 -7.40 -18.34 -8.74
N GLN A 32 -7.44 -17.15 -9.32
CA GLN A 32 -6.23 -16.37 -9.53
C GLN A 32 -5.64 -16.17 -8.12
N ASP A 33 -4.43 -16.67 -7.87
CA ASP A 33 -3.76 -16.44 -6.60
C ASP A 33 -3.65 -14.93 -6.38
N TYR A 34 -4.30 -14.44 -5.32
CA TYR A 34 -4.28 -13.03 -4.96
C TYR A 34 -2.99 -12.72 -4.19
N TYR A 35 -2.30 -11.67 -4.61
CA TYR A 35 -1.18 -11.10 -3.87
C TYR A 35 -1.36 -9.59 -3.75
N SER A 36 -1.01 -9.02 -2.59
CA SER A 36 -0.97 -7.57 -2.43
C SER A 36 0.15 -6.98 -3.28
N GLU A 37 -0.22 -6.21 -4.30
CA GLU A 37 0.73 -5.53 -5.18
C GLU A 37 1.64 -4.57 -4.38
N VAL A 38 1.07 -3.86 -3.41
CA VAL A 38 1.81 -2.92 -2.55
C VAL A 38 2.86 -3.66 -1.72
N ILE A 39 2.48 -4.73 -1.02
CA ILE A 39 3.44 -5.47 -0.20
C ILE A 39 4.50 -6.14 -1.08
N LEU A 40 4.11 -6.73 -2.21
CA LEU A 40 5.07 -7.33 -3.14
C LEU A 40 6.07 -6.28 -3.66
N THR A 41 5.59 -5.09 -4.02
CA THR A 41 6.43 -4.03 -4.59
C THR A 41 7.38 -3.45 -3.55
N LEU A 42 6.89 -3.15 -2.36
CA LEU A 42 7.66 -2.44 -1.34
C LEU A 42 8.55 -3.37 -0.50
N PHE A 43 8.13 -4.61 -0.27
CA PHE A 43 8.80 -5.54 0.65
C PHE A 43 9.21 -6.85 0.00
N SER A 44 8.96 -7.05 -1.30
CA SER A 44 9.27 -8.30 -2.02
C SER A 44 8.62 -9.56 -1.42
N MET A 45 7.54 -9.41 -0.64
CA MET A 45 6.81 -10.55 -0.04
C MET A 45 5.62 -10.95 -0.92
N LYS A 46 5.53 -12.25 -1.25
CA LYS A 46 4.41 -12.83 -2.00
C LYS A 46 3.32 -13.29 -1.03
N THR A 47 2.54 -12.33 -0.54
CA THR A 47 1.50 -12.57 0.46
C THR A 47 0.13 -12.13 -0.02
N SER A 48 -0.91 -12.82 0.47
CA SER A 48 -2.31 -12.41 0.31
C SER A 48 -2.76 -11.41 1.38
N SER A 49 -1.90 -11.14 2.37
CA SER A 49 -2.10 -10.09 3.38
C SER A 49 -1.98 -8.72 2.74
N ASP A 50 -2.78 -7.79 3.24
CA ASP A 50 -2.82 -6.42 2.75
C ASP A 50 -2.03 -5.47 3.64
N PHE A 51 -1.43 -4.43 3.03
CA PHE A 51 -0.90 -3.32 3.80
C PHE A 51 -2.08 -2.42 4.18
N ILE A 52 -2.48 -2.48 5.45
CA ILE A 52 -3.59 -1.70 6.00
C ILE A 52 -3.06 -0.56 6.87
N ILE A 53 -3.55 0.65 6.62
CA ILE A 53 -3.37 1.81 7.51
C ILE A 53 -4.69 2.09 8.22
N ASN A 54 -4.69 2.01 9.55
CA ASN A 54 -5.82 2.45 10.37
C ASN A 54 -5.93 3.98 10.35
N LEU A 55 -7.13 4.49 10.08
CA LEU A 55 -7.43 5.92 10.18
C LEU A 55 -7.34 6.36 11.66
N PRO A 56 -6.57 7.41 11.99
CA PRO A 56 -6.40 7.85 13.37
C PRO A 56 -7.72 8.21 14.09
N ASP A 57 -8.69 8.81 13.38
CA ASP A 57 -9.92 9.30 14.01
C ASP A 57 -10.99 8.21 14.22
N SER A 58 -11.07 7.23 13.31
CA SER A 58 -12.12 6.18 13.35
C SER A 58 -11.61 4.78 13.67
N GLY A 59 -10.31 4.55 13.61
CA GLY A 59 -9.69 3.24 13.68
C GLY A 59 -9.97 2.33 12.48
N SER A 60 -10.71 2.81 11.47
CA SER A 60 -11.06 2.00 10.29
C SER A 60 -9.81 1.70 9.45
N GLY A 61 -9.65 0.44 9.05
CA GLY A 61 -8.53 0.01 8.22
C GLY A 61 -8.69 0.37 6.75
N VAL A 62 -7.71 1.07 6.17
CA VAL A 62 -7.63 1.38 4.74
C VAL A 62 -6.55 0.53 4.09
N LYS A 63 -6.96 -0.31 3.14
CA LYS A 63 -6.05 -1.10 2.32
C LYS A 63 -5.35 -0.21 1.30
N LEU A 64 -4.03 -0.25 1.28
CA LEU A 64 -3.24 0.32 0.20
C LEU A 64 -3.28 -0.63 -1.01
N THR A 65 -3.67 -0.10 -2.17
CA THR A 65 -3.90 -0.88 -3.39
C THR A 65 -3.06 -0.45 -4.57
N THR A 66 -2.58 0.80 -4.57
CA THR A 66 -1.98 1.41 -5.76
C THR A 66 -0.61 1.98 -5.42
N ILE A 67 0.38 1.81 -6.30
CA ILE A 67 1.66 2.51 -6.23
C ILE A 67 1.65 3.68 -7.21
N ILE A 68 2.04 4.86 -6.72
CA ILE A 68 2.17 6.10 -7.48
C ILE A 68 3.63 6.53 -7.41
N GLY A 69 4.18 7.06 -8.51
CA GLY A 69 5.53 7.63 -8.50
C GLY A 69 6.64 6.60 -8.25
N LEU A 70 6.44 5.33 -8.63
CA LEU A 70 7.48 4.32 -8.49
C LEU A 70 8.78 4.75 -9.20
N GLY A 71 9.90 4.73 -8.48
CA GLY A 71 11.19 5.15 -8.99
C GLY A 71 11.40 6.67 -9.03
N THR A 72 10.52 7.47 -8.42
CA THR A 72 10.69 8.91 -8.23
C THR A 72 10.85 9.26 -6.75
N ALA A 73 11.29 10.49 -6.47
CA ALA A 73 11.36 11.01 -5.09
C ALA A 73 9.98 11.22 -4.44
N GLU A 74 8.90 11.15 -5.23
CA GLU A 74 7.52 11.38 -4.79
C GLU A 74 6.73 10.06 -4.67
N GLY A 75 7.42 8.93 -4.52
CA GLY A 75 6.80 7.61 -4.43
C GLY A 75 5.78 7.51 -3.29
N LYS A 76 4.54 7.11 -3.61
CA LYS A 76 3.45 6.91 -2.64
C LYS A 76 2.69 5.60 -2.86
N ALA A 77 2.27 4.96 -1.77
CA ALA A 77 1.28 3.88 -1.83
C ALA A 77 -0.09 4.44 -1.40
N GLN A 78 -1.10 4.25 -2.24
CA GLN A 78 -2.43 4.84 -2.07
C GLN A 78 -3.47 3.78 -1.69
N GLY A 79 -4.37 4.15 -0.79
CA GLY A 79 -5.63 3.46 -0.53
C GLY A 79 -6.78 4.44 -0.47
N ASN A 80 -7.92 4.11 -1.08
CA ASN A 80 -9.14 4.90 -0.96
C ASN A 80 -10.04 4.32 0.14
N TYR A 81 -10.77 5.17 0.85
CA TYR A 81 -11.72 4.73 1.87
C TYR A 81 -13.09 5.38 1.72
N HIS A 82 -14.08 4.66 2.25
CA HIS A 82 -15.42 5.16 2.48
C HIS A 82 -15.87 4.63 3.84
N VAL A 83 -15.97 5.52 4.82
CA VAL A 83 -16.38 5.20 6.19
C VAL A 83 -17.59 6.06 6.49
N ASP A 84 -18.74 5.43 6.69
CA ASP A 84 -20.04 6.11 6.82
C ASP A 84 -20.29 7.08 5.65
N GLU A 85 -20.38 8.39 5.93
CA GLU A 85 -20.59 9.43 4.92
C GLU A 85 -19.26 10.02 4.40
N GLU A 86 -18.14 9.70 5.05
CA GLU A 86 -16.83 10.21 4.71
C GLU A 86 -16.19 9.39 3.59
N ARG A 87 -15.48 10.09 2.71
CA ARG A 87 -14.70 9.50 1.61
C ARG A 87 -13.38 10.23 1.55
N GLY A 88 -12.34 9.49 1.23
CA GLY A 88 -11.03 10.05 1.14
C GLY A 88 -9.99 9.05 0.69
N GLU A 89 -8.75 9.44 0.89
CA GLU A 89 -7.59 8.63 0.55
C GLU A 89 -6.54 8.68 1.65
N VAL A 90 -5.73 7.63 1.66
CA VAL A 90 -4.52 7.50 2.44
C VAL A 90 -3.35 7.38 1.48
N LEU A 91 -2.30 8.17 1.69
CA LEU A 91 -1.05 8.12 0.93
C LEU A 91 0.12 7.84 1.87
N LEU A 92 0.70 6.66 1.78
CA LEU A 92 1.94 6.30 2.48
C LEU A 92 3.16 6.75 1.68
N ASP A 93 4.05 7.51 2.30
CA ASP A 93 5.34 7.89 1.74
C ASP A 93 6.38 6.80 1.92
N PHE A 94 6.45 5.90 0.93
CA PHE A 94 7.40 4.78 0.97
C PHE A 94 8.84 5.22 0.71
N MET A 95 9.09 6.46 0.27
CA MET A 95 10.45 6.99 0.12
C MET A 95 11.11 7.30 1.47
N HIS A 96 10.29 7.49 2.50
CA HIS A 96 10.72 7.84 3.86
C HIS A 96 10.49 6.70 4.87
N ILE A 97 10.32 5.46 4.39
CA ILE A 97 10.33 4.28 5.27
C ILE A 97 11.69 4.19 5.97
N SER A 98 11.65 4.18 7.30
CA SER A 98 12.81 4.13 8.15
C SER A 98 12.71 2.97 9.13
N VAL A 99 13.63 2.02 9.04
CA VAL A 99 13.70 0.88 9.96
C VAL A 99 14.20 1.38 11.33
N LEU A 100 13.47 1.04 12.39
CA LEU A 100 13.73 1.56 13.74
C LEU A 100 14.75 0.71 14.51
N SER A 101 14.80 -0.59 14.24
CA SER A 101 15.68 -1.52 14.94
C SER A 101 16.09 -2.68 14.02
N PRO A 102 17.16 -3.41 14.36
CA PRO A 102 17.39 -4.73 13.80
C PRO A 102 16.17 -5.64 14.02
N THR A 103 16.05 -6.67 13.18
CA THR A 103 15.05 -7.72 13.34
C THR A 103 15.20 -8.38 14.72
N THR A 104 14.07 -8.61 15.41
CA THR A 104 14.04 -9.30 16.71
C THR A 104 14.33 -10.79 16.57
N SER A 105 14.51 -11.49 17.70
CA SER A 105 14.60 -12.96 17.73
C SER A 105 13.37 -13.66 17.15
N ASP A 106 12.22 -12.98 17.20
CA ASP A 106 10.93 -13.49 16.73
C ASP A 106 10.65 -13.08 15.28
N ASN A 107 11.69 -12.72 14.51
CA ASN A 107 11.59 -12.33 13.11
C ASN A 107 10.65 -11.13 12.85
N LEU A 108 10.52 -10.24 13.83
CA LEU A 108 9.77 -8.99 13.70
C LEU A 108 10.72 -7.84 13.34
N MET A 109 10.31 -7.00 12.40
CA MET A 109 10.99 -5.75 12.07
C MET A 109 10.05 -4.57 12.30
N TYR A 110 10.51 -3.56 13.02
CA TYR A 110 9.75 -2.32 13.24
C TYR A 110 10.26 -1.22 12.33
N PHE A 111 9.35 -0.50 11.70
CA PHE A 111 9.67 0.65 10.86
C PHE A 111 8.65 1.76 11.05
N ALA A 112 9.09 2.99 10.79
CA ALA A 112 8.24 4.16 10.72
C ALA A 112 8.14 4.65 9.28
N ALA A 113 6.99 5.22 8.92
CA ALA A 113 6.80 5.84 7.62
C ALA A 113 5.77 6.96 7.68
N PRO A 114 5.98 8.09 7.00
CA PRO A 114 4.99 9.14 6.90
C PRO A 114 3.79 8.66 6.07
N PHE A 115 2.58 9.02 6.48
CA PHE A 115 1.41 8.90 5.65
C PHE A 115 0.51 10.11 5.82
N SER A 116 -0.27 10.43 4.79
CA SER A 116 -1.31 11.46 4.86
C SER A 116 -2.69 10.87 4.68
N VAL A 117 -3.66 11.53 5.32
CA VAL A 117 -5.09 11.26 5.18
C VAL A 117 -5.75 12.54 4.67
N SER A 118 -6.52 12.41 3.60
CA SER A 118 -7.38 13.47 3.12
C SER A 118 -8.81 12.94 2.99
N ASN A 119 -9.77 13.86 2.96
CA ASN A 119 -11.18 13.56 2.78
C ASN A 119 -11.82 14.52 1.77
N GLN A 120 -13.15 14.56 1.69
CA GLN A 120 -13.89 15.47 0.82
C GLN A 120 -13.69 16.97 1.14
N GLY A 121 -13.05 17.30 2.27
CA GLY A 121 -12.60 18.64 2.61
C GLY A 121 -11.31 19.03 1.87
N SER A 122 -10.67 20.10 2.34
CA SER A 122 -9.39 20.56 1.78
C SER A 122 -8.18 20.12 2.61
N GLY A 123 -8.39 19.59 3.82
CA GLY A 123 -7.32 19.15 4.73
C GLY A 123 -6.53 17.97 4.18
N VAL A 124 -5.23 17.96 4.49
CA VAL A 124 -4.32 16.84 4.24
C VAL A 124 -3.52 16.65 5.52
N PHE A 125 -4.01 15.75 6.37
CA PHE A 125 -3.43 15.52 7.69
C PHE A 125 -2.31 14.50 7.56
N THR A 126 -1.09 14.89 7.93
CA THR A 126 0.09 14.03 7.87
C THR A 126 0.42 13.48 9.24
N TYR A 127 0.79 12.20 9.26
CA TYR A 127 1.16 11.43 10.43
C TYR A 127 2.46 10.68 10.17
N ILE A 128 3.17 10.32 11.24
CA ILE A 128 4.19 9.27 11.21
C ILE A 128 3.53 8.00 11.73
N GLY A 129 3.39 7.01 10.86
CA GLY A 129 2.89 5.69 11.21
C GLY A 129 4.02 4.79 11.69
N LEU A 130 3.71 3.96 12.68
CA LEU A 130 4.57 2.90 13.20
C LEU A 130 4.02 1.55 12.74
N PHE A 131 4.91 0.70 12.24
CA PHE A 131 4.55 -0.57 11.65
C PHE A 131 5.43 -1.70 12.17
N GLU A 132 4.83 -2.88 12.28
CA GLU A 132 5.52 -4.16 12.50
C GLU A 132 5.42 -4.99 11.22
N GLN A 133 6.54 -5.47 10.74
CA GLN A 133 6.64 -6.48 9.71
C GLN A 133 6.99 -7.82 10.36
N ASP A 134 6.10 -8.80 10.20
CA ASP A 134 6.34 -10.19 10.58
C ASP A 134 6.86 -10.94 9.36
N LEU A 135 8.14 -11.34 9.40
CA LEU A 135 8.82 -11.97 8.26
C LEU A 135 8.40 -13.44 8.07
N ASP A 136 8.03 -14.13 9.14
CA ASP A 136 7.61 -15.53 9.09
C ASP A 136 6.22 -15.66 8.49
N ASN A 137 5.30 -14.80 8.91
CA ASN A 137 3.92 -14.78 8.42
C ASN A 137 3.73 -13.87 7.19
N GLN A 138 4.76 -13.13 6.77
CA GLN A 138 4.73 -12.16 5.66
C GLN A 138 3.56 -11.18 5.79
N THR A 139 3.46 -10.55 6.96
CA THR A 139 2.40 -9.57 7.26
C THR A 139 2.99 -8.24 7.70
N ILE A 140 2.20 -7.18 7.55
CA ILE A 140 2.52 -5.85 8.05
C ILE A 140 1.33 -5.37 8.87
N ARG A 141 1.59 -4.92 10.10
CA ARG A 141 0.57 -4.39 11.02
C ARG A 141 0.88 -2.94 11.34
N HIS A 142 -0.11 -2.06 11.16
CA HIS A 142 -0.07 -0.70 11.68
C HIS A 142 -0.28 -0.74 13.20
N LEU A 143 0.72 -0.26 13.95
CA LEU A 143 0.73 -0.25 15.42
C LEU A 143 0.18 1.05 15.99
N ASP A 144 0.67 2.20 15.52
CA ASP A 144 0.31 3.52 16.05
C ASP A 144 0.62 4.64 15.05
N SER A 145 0.12 5.85 15.30
CA SER A 145 0.28 7.04 14.48
C SER A 145 0.49 8.29 15.32
N TYR A 146 1.47 9.11 14.93
CA TYR A 146 1.70 10.43 15.52
C TYR A 146 1.36 11.56 14.53
N PHE A 147 0.45 12.46 14.88
CA PHE A 147 0.07 13.59 14.03
C PHE A 147 1.16 14.66 13.97
N ILE A 148 1.58 15.05 12.77
CA ILE A 148 2.63 16.08 12.59
C ILE A 148 2.13 17.39 11.97
N GLY A 149 0.96 17.41 11.32
CA GLY A 149 0.34 18.66 10.87
C GLY A 149 -0.60 18.53 9.66
N ASP A 150 -1.28 19.62 9.32
CA ASP A 150 -2.11 19.76 8.12
C ASP A 150 -1.33 20.45 7.00
N ARG A 151 -1.37 19.89 5.79
CA ARG A 151 -0.70 20.39 4.57
C ARG A 151 0.78 20.73 4.74
N ILE A 152 1.48 19.95 5.55
CA ILE A 152 2.93 20.09 5.73
C ILE A 152 3.68 19.62 4.48
N ARG A 153 4.90 20.10 4.31
CA ARG A 153 5.87 19.55 3.36
C ARG A 153 7.00 18.91 4.15
N LEU A 154 7.09 17.58 4.12
CA LEU A 154 8.20 16.86 4.73
C LEU A 154 9.47 17.14 3.93
N ASN A 155 10.53 17.54 4.62
CA ASN A 155 11.84 17.77 4.01
C ASN A 155 12.76 16.58 4.26
N GLU A 156 12.85 16.17 5.54
CA GLU A 156 13.72 15.08 5.96
C GLU A 156 13.07 14.28 7.09
N MET A 157 13.35 12.98 7.08
CA MET A 157 13.07 12.05 8.16
C MET A 157 14.28 11.13 8.32
N GLY A 158 14.74 10.96 9.55
CA GLY A 158 15.87 10.09 9.87
C GLY A 158 15.73 9.46 11.26
N ILE A 159 16.50 8.40 11.48
CA ILE A 159 16.57 7.71 12.77
C ILE A 159 17.93 7.95 13.38
N TYR A 160 17.93 8.47 14.62
CA TYR A 160 19.15 8.77 15.37
C TYR A 160 19.03 8.16 16.77
N GLY A 161 19.66 6.99 16.95
CA GLY A 161 19.50 6.20 18.17
C GLY A 161 18.05 5.72 18.32
N SER A 162 17.41 6.10 19.42
CA SER A 162 16.00 5.80 19.71
C SER A 162 15.05 6.91 19.27
N ASN A 163 15.49 7.86 18.45
CA ASN A 163 14.66 8.98 18.03
C ASN A 163 14.38 8.97 16.54
N ILE A 164 13.16 9.38 16.19
CA ILE A 164 12.78 9.79 14.84
C ILE A 164 12.94 11.31 14.80
N GLU A 165 13.86 11.81 13.97
CA GLU A 165 14.05 13.23 13.74
C GLU A 165 13.43 13.62 12.40
N LEU A 166 12.65 14.70 12.43
CA LEU A 166 11.89 15.20 11.30
C LEU A 166 12.20 16.67 11.09
N SER A 167 12.30 17.08 9.84
CA SER A 167 12.17 18.48 9.47
C SER A 167 11.10 18.63 8.40
N PHE A 168 10.22 19.60 8.58
CA PHE A 168 9.12 19.87 7.65
C PHE A 168 8.73 21.34 7.64
N ASN A 169 8.13 21.80 6.57
CA ASN A 169 7.52 23.11 6.49
C ASN A 169 6.02 23.02 6.82
N GLN A 170 5.54 23.95 7.66
CA GLN A 170 4.12 24.19 7.93
C GLN A 170 3.73 25.63 7.55
N HIS A 171 2.43 25.91 7.54
CA HIS A 171 1.91 27.26 7.38
C HIS A 171 2.07 28.04 8.69
N GLY A 172 2.65 29.24 8.63
CA GLY A 172 2.71 30.13 9.79
C GLY A 172 1.36 30.77 10.11
N ASP A 173 1.21 31.36 11.30
CA ASP A 173 -0.05 31.90 11.85
C ASP A 173 -0.86 32.81 10.92
N LYS A 174 -0.20 33.54 10.02
CA LYS A 174 -0.82 34.52 9.10
C LYS A 174 -0.79 34.08 7.65
N GLN A 175 -0.32 32.87 7.38
CA GLN A 175 -0.17 32.35 6.04
C GLN A 175 -1.48 31.71 5.55
N ALA A 176 -1.85 31.97 4.31
CA ALA A 176 -2.99 31.29 3.70
C ALA A 176 -2.65 29.83 3.38
N TYR A 177 -3.55 28.89 3.70
CA TYR A 177 -3.40 27.47 3.36
C TYR A 177 -3.46 27.15 1.84
N ALA A 178 -3.69 28.16 1.01
CA ALA A 178 -3.56 28.06 -0.44
C ALA A 178 -2.11 28.26 -0.91
N GLU A 179 -1.25 28.86 -0.08
CA GLU A 179 0.17 29.04 -0.36
C GLU A 179 0.96 27.79 0.07
N ALA A 180 2.18 27.62 -0.43
CA ALA A 180 3.06 26.56 0.04
C ALA A 180 3.54 26.87 1.47
N PRO A 181 3.60 25.89 2.39
CA PRO A 181 4.07 26.12 3.76
C PRO A 181 5.50 26.65 3.78
N THR A 182 5.80 27.57 4.69
CA THR A 182 7.10 28.29 4.74
C THR A 182 7.82 28.22 6.08
N GLU A 183 7.13 27.95 7.18
CA GLU A 183 7.73 27.86 8.50
C GLU A 183 8.37 26.49 8.70
N THR A 184 9.68 26.42 8.88
CA THR A 184 10.38 25.17 9.16
C THR A 184 10.24 24.78 10.63
N VAL A 185 9.79 23.55 10.86
CA VAL A 185 9.69 22.91 12.18
C VAL A 185 10.67 21.73 12.22
N HIS A 186 11.34 21.60 13.36
CA HIS A 186 12.12 20.42 13.71
C HIS A 186 11.42 19.68 14.84
N LEU A 187 11.13 18.40 14.63
CA LEU A 187 10.42 17.56 15.58
C LEU A 187 11.24 16.30 15.85
N THR A 188 11.46 16.02 17.13
CA THR A 188 12.08 14.78 17.60
C THR A 188 11.02 13.97 18.32
N LEU A 189 10.77 12.75 17.84
CA LEU A 189 9.89 11.78 18.48
C LEU A 189 10.75 10.68 19.08
N ASN A 190 10.57 10.34 20.35
CA ASN A 190 11.17 9.13 20.88
C ASN A 190 10.41 7.93 20.32
N VAL A 191 11.13 6.92 19.85
CA VAL A 191 10.54 5.65 19.41
C VAL A 191 9.73 5.01 20.55
N ASP A 192 10.12 5.17 21.82
CA ASP A 192 9.35 4.70 22.98
C ASP A 192 8.07 5.51 23.25
N ASP A 193 7.99 6.75 22.76
CA ASP A 193 6.79 7.58 22.83
C ASP A 193 5.80 7.23 21.69
N VAL A 194 6.29 6.56 20.64
CA VAL A 194 5.52 6.15 19.45
C VAL A 194 5.21 4.65 19.46
N ILE A 195 6.07 3.82 20.07
CA ILE A 195 5.83 2.41 20.35
C ILE A 195 5.07 2.35 21.68
N PRO A 196 3.80 1.90 21.73
CA PRO A 196 3.15 1.68 23.01
C PRO A 196 4.04 0.77 23.87
N THR A 197 4.33 1.20 25.09
CA THR A 197 5.22 0.59 26.09
C THR A 197 4.94 -0.90 26.40
N LYS A 198 3.93 -1.49 25.77
CA LYS A 198 3.61 -2.92 25.79
C LYS A 198 4.57 -3.80 25.00
N LEU A 199 5.35 -3.29 24.05
CA LEU A 199 6.25 -4.12 23.22
C LEU A 199 7.69 -4.24 23.76
N ILE A 200 8.13 -3.33 24.65
CA ILE A 200 9.49 -3.34 25.22
C ILE A 200 9.66 -4.43 26.29
N LYS A 201 8.57 -5.00 26.84
CA LYS A 201 8.65 -6.04 27.87
C LYS A 201 9.24 -7.38 27.40
N HIS A 202 9.57 -7.53 26.12
CA HIS A 202 10.21 -8.75 25.58
C HIS A 202 11.68 -8.56 25.18
N GLN A 203 12.28 -7.38 25.36
CA GLN A 203 13.71 -7.17 25.07
C GLN A 203 14.64 -7.36 26.29
N ASP A 204 14.08 -7.52 27.49
CA ASP A 204 14.83 -7.75 28.74
C ASP A 204 14.56 -9.13 29.38
N MET A 205 14.56 -10.21 28.59
CA MET A 205 14.58 -11.59 29.11
C MET A 205 15.49 -12.52 28.31
#